data_AF-A0A378IK95-F1
#
_entry.id   AF-A0A378IK95-F1
#
_cell.length_a   1.000
_cell.length_b   1.000
_cell.length_c   1.000
_cell.angle_alpha   90.00
_cell.angle_beta   90.00
_cell.angle_gamma   90.00
#
_symmetry.space_group_name_H-M   'P 1'
#
loop_
_entity.id
_entity.type
_entity.pdbx_description
1 polymer ?
#
loop_
_entity_poly.entity_id
_entity_poly.type
_entity_poly.pdbx_seq_one_letter_code
_entity_poly.pdbx_strand_id
1 'polypeptide(L)'
;MWYLEIMHNLLDKLPIKKRKDGELFLNELFLCINKVEAKPEMEFFLGLIDKAFSKFGDKEPNSVTLTEFSRHLFGLTLLYIKSSNDLGIWSSDFIPTLDKIAKFLDIGGEKKSWIKFLNQLERDTFASLNHKVDINFDQLRIILKKYSTLKTAQAFIDACNKLNHMDTSPGFKMLVQDVNKILTSAEVKDTHTIDSLLNFSLLTNKSKSHRLDIFKSITDSYVPSPNDDTYSKPQ
;
A
#
# COMPACT_ATOMS: atom_id res chain seq x y z
N MET A 1 12.80 3.96 4.72
CA MET A 1 11.64 3.08 5.00
C MET A 1 11.50 2.14 3.82
N TRP A 2 11.31 0.83 4.03
CA TRP A 2 11.36 -0.15 2.94
C TRP A 2 10.34 0.17 1.83
N TYR A 3 9.12 0.55 2.20
CA TYR A 3 8.04 0.89 1.28
C TYR A 3 8.35 2.12 0.42
N LEU A 4 9.06 3.11 0.97
CA LEU A 4 9.40 4.34 0.25
C LEU A 4 10.41 4.05 -0.86
N GLU A 5 11.42 3.20 -0.56
CA GLU A 5 12.40 2.75 -1.56
C GLU A 5 11.72 1.98 -2.70
N ILE A 6 10.71 1.14 -2.40
CA ILE A 6 9.91 0.47 -3.43
C ILE A 6 9.12 1.50 -4.25
N MET A 7 8.41 2.43 -3.62
CA MET A 7 7.59 3.45 -4.29
C MET A 7 8.40 4.42 -5.17
N HIS A 8 9.68 4.66 -4.83
CA HIS A 8 10.58 5.47 -5.65
C HIS A 8 10.77 4.91 -7.07
N ASN A 9 10.58 3.60 -7.28
CA ASN A 9 10.65 2.98 -8.60
C ASN A 9 9.54 3.47 -9.56
N LEU A 10 8.47 4.10 -9.06
CA LEU A 10 7.42 4.70 -9.89
C LEU A 10 7.74 6.14 -10.32
N LEU A 11 8.82 6.75 -9.81
CA LEU A 11 9.19 8.13 -10.17
C LEU A 11 9.67 8.25 -11.62
N ASP A 12 10.09 7.15 -12.25
CA ASP A 12 10.47 7.11 -13.67
C ASP A 12 9.28 7.43 -14.61
N LYS A 13 8.05 7.15 -14.14
CA LYS A 13 6.79 7.42 -14.84
C LYS A 13 6.48 8.91 -14.92
N LEU A 14 7.03 9.71 -14.03
CA LEU A 14 6.91 11.16 -14.05
C LEU A 14 7.87 11.78 -15.07
N PRO A 15 7.48 12.90 -15.71
CA PRO A 15 8.39 13.72 -16.50
C PRO A 15 9.67 14.03 -15.72
N ILE A 16 10.83 13.92 -16.37
CA ILE A 16 12.17 14.16 -15.77
C ILE A 16 12.18 15.42 -14.88
N LYS A 17 11.64 16.53 -15.38
CA LYS A 17 11.58 17.83 -14.68
C LYS A 17 10.75 17.81 -13.39
N LYS A 18 9.89 16.81 -13.21
CA LYS A 18 8.96 16.65 -12.08
C LYS A 18 9.33 15.51 -11.13
N ARG A 19 10.38 14.72 -11.42
CA ARG A 19 10.77 13.59 -10.56
C ARG A 19 11.18 14.01 -9.15
N LYS A 20 11.93 15.11 -9.04
CA LYS A 20 12.31 15.70 -7.73
C LYS A 20 11.09 16.18 -6.94
N ASP A 21 10.10 16.77 -7.62
CA ASP A 21 8.83 17.17 -7.00
C ASP A 21 8.04 15.93 -6.55
N GLY A 22 8.06 14.83 -7.33
CA GLY A 22 7.45 13.56 -6.97
C GLY A 22 8.09 12.89 -5.76
N GLU A 23 9.42 12.91 -5.67
CA GLU A 23 10.16 12.44 -4.49
C GLU A 23 9.81 13.27 -3.25
N LEU A 24 9.78 14.60 -3.38
CA LEU A 24 9.37 15.49 -2.29
C LEU A 24 7.92 15.20 -1.86
N PHE A 25 7.02 14.97 -2.81
CA PHE A 25 5.65 14.56 -2.51
C PHE A 25 5.59 13.25 -1.73
N LEU A 26 6.30 12.20 -2.15
CA LEU A 26 6.31 10.92 -1.44
C LEU A 26 6.81 11.10 0.00
N ASN A 27 7.90 11.84 0.21
CA ASN A 27 8.42 12.13 1.54
C ASN A 27 7.39 12.86 2.42
N GLU A 28 6.77 13.92 1.90
CA GLU A 28 5.77 14.69 2.64
C GLU A 28 4.47 13.89 2.88
N LEU A 29 4.11 12.99 1.97
CA LEU A 29 2.99 12.07 2.15
C LEU A 29 3.20 11.15 3.36
N PHE A 30 4.36 10.50 3.48
CA PHE A 30 4.64 9.62 4.63
C PHE A 30 4.85 10.40 5.93
N LEU A 31 5.36 11.63 5.88
CA LEU A 31 5.37 12.53 7.04
C LEU A 31 3.96 12.93 7.47
N CYS A 32 3.06 13.16 6.51
CA CYS A 32 1.65 13.42 6.77
C CYS A 32 0.98 12.21 7.45
N ILE A 33 1.22 11.00 6.93
CA ILE A 33 0.67 9.76 7.49
C ILE A 33 1.12 9.57 8.94
N ASN A 34 2.43 9.70 9.24
CA ASN A 34 2.97 9.52 10.59
C ASN A 34 2.39 10.50 11.63
N LYS A 35 1.83 11.64 11.19
CA LYS A 35 1.16 12.61 12.07
C LYS A 35 -0.30 12.27 12.34
N VAL A 36 -0.95 11.61 11.38
CA VAL A 36 -2.35 11.15 11.51
C VAL A 36 -2.40 9.84 12.27
N GLU A 37 -1.52 8.91 11.93
CA GLU A 37 -1.39 7.60 12.53
C GLU A 37 0.08 7.27 12.74
N ALA A 38 0.51 7.17 14.00
CA ALA A 38 1.91 6.97 14.35
C ALA A 38 2.41 5.56 14.01
N LYS A 39 1.51 4.58 13.95
CA LYS A 39 1.83 3.18 13.62
C LYS A 39 0.83 2.62 12.62
N PRO A 40 0.94 3.02 11.33
CA PRO A 40 0.09 2.44 10.29
C PRO A 40 0.30 0.93 10.22
N GLU A 41 -0.82 0.23 10.03
CA GLU A 41 -0.86 -1.22 9.89
C GLU A 41 -0.15 -1.69 8.61
N MET A 42 0.26 -2.96 8.54
CA MET A 42 1.04 -3.46 7.39
C MET A 42 0.24 -3.40 6.08
N GLU A 43 -1.06 -3.66 6.17
CA GLU A 43 -2.08 -3.66 5.13
C GLU A 43 -2.10 -2.31 4.42
N PHE A 44 -1.91 -1.21 5.16
CA PHE A 44 -1.82 0.12 4.58
C PHE A 44 -0.68 0.21 3.55
N PHE A 45 0.53 -0.22 3.94
CA PHE A 45 1.69 -0.16 3.05
C PHE A 45 1.56 -1.11 1.86
N LEU A 46 1.08 -2.33 2.12
CA LEU A 46 0.90 -3.34 1.08
C LEU A 46 -0.16 -2.93 0.05
N GLY A 47 -1.30 -2.43 0.51
CA GLY A 47 -2.36 -1.92 -0.35
C GLY A 47 -1.92 -0.71 -1.17
N LEU A 48 -1.20 0.23 -0.55
CA LEU A 48 -0.65 1.39 -1.25
C LEU A 48 0.31 0.97 -2.38
N ILE A 49 1.25 0.07 -2.10
CA ILE A 49 2.21 -0.43 -3.10
C ILE A 49 1.49 -1.19 -4.22
N ASP A 50 0.64 -2.15 -3.86
CA ASP A 50 -0.10 -2.97 -4.83
C ASP A 50 -0.88 -2.11 -5.83
N LYS A 51 -1.73 -1.20 -5.32
CA LYS A 51 -2.60 -0.39 -6.18
C LYS A 51 -1.83 0.69 -6.95
N ALA A 52 -0.78 1.26 -6.37
CA ALA A 52 0.09 2.20 -7.07
C ALA A 52 0.78 1.55 -8.29
N PHE A 53 1.36 0.36 -8.10
CA PHE A 53 2.00 -0.37 -9.20
C PHE A 53 0.98 -0.92 -10.21
N SER A 54 -0.22 -1.30 -9.77
CA SER A 54 -1.31 -1.66 -10.69
C SER A 54 -1.66 -0.52 -11.65
N LYS A 55 -1.66 0.73 -11.16
CA LYS A 55 -2.01 1.89 -11.98
C LYS A 55 -0.85 2.39 -12.84
N PHE A 56 0.37 2.40 -12.28
CA PHE A 56 1.51 3.10 -12.88
C PHE A 56 2.66 2.20 -13.33
N GLY A 57 2.74 0.95 -12.86
CA GLY A 57 3.87 0.06 -13.10
C GLY A 57 4.16 -0.17 -14.59
N ASP A 58 3.10 -0.37 -15.37
CA ASP A 58 3.17 -0.63 -16.83
C ASP A 58 3.04 0.64 -17.67
N LYS A 59 2.98 1.82 -17.05
CA LYS A 59 2.97 3.09 -17.80
C LYS A 59 4.36 3.36 -18.40
N GLU A 60 4.35 4.01 -19.56
CA GLU A 60 5.59 4.46 -20.21
C GLU A 60 6.32 5.49 -19.34
N PRO A 61 7.67 5.51 -19.35
CA PRO A 61 8.42 6.56 -18.68
C PRO A 61 7.99 7.96 -19.15
N ASN A 62 7.95 8.93 -18.24
CA ASN A 62 7.54 10.31 -18.51
C ASN A 62 6.08 10.51 -18.99
N SER A 63 5.20 9.52 -18.87
CA SER A 63 3.81 9.60 -19.34
C SER A 63 2.80 10.06 -18.29
N VAL A 64 3.15 10.02 -17.00
CA VAL A 64 2.22 10.29 -15.89
C VAL A 64 2.43 11.68 -15.34
N THR A 65 1.37 12.48 -15.24
CA THR A 65 1.50 13.82 -14.63
C THR A 65 1.72 13.75 -13.13
N LEU A 66 2.44 14.72 -12.56
CA LEU A 66 2.65 14.78 -11.11
C LEU A 66 1.33 14.85 -10.34
N THR A 67 0.36 15.65 -10.82
CA THR A 67 -0.95 15.79 -10.17
C THR A 67 -1.75 14.48 -10.19
N GLU A 68 -1.74 13.74 -11.31
CA GLU A 68 -2.39 12.43 -11.39
C GLU A 68 -1.76 11.44 -10.41
N PHE A 69 -0.43 11.37 -10.40
CA PHE A 69 0.33 10.52 -9.48
C PHE A 69 0.03 10.86 -8.02
N SER A 70 0.14 12.13 -7.65
CA SER A 70 -0.07 12.60 -6.29
C SER A 70 -1.50 12.42 -5.81
N ARG A 71 -2.49 12.76 -6.65
CA ARG A 71 -3.91 12.56 -6.31
C ARG A 71 -4.21 11.08 -6.10
N HIS A 72 -3.74 10.20 -7.00
CA HIS A 72 -4.02 8.78 -6.84
C HIS A 72 -3.39 8.19 -5.58
N LEU A 73 -2.11 8.47 -5.32
CA LEU A 73 -1.44 7.97 -4.12
C LEU A 73 -2.07 8.52 -2.84
N PHE A 74 -2.44 9.80 -2.82
CA PHE A 74 -3.07 10.37 -1.65
C PHE A 74 -4.49 9.83 -1.44
N GLY A 75 -5.24 9.59 -2.51
CA GLY A 75 -6.54 8.91 -2.43
C GLY A 75 -6.44 7.47 -1.92
N LEU A 76 -5.42 6.72 -2.36
CA LEU A 76 -5.12 5.40 -1.81
C LEU A 76 -4.77 5.49 -0.34
N THR A 77 -4.00 6.51 0.06
CA THR A 77 -3.68 6.75 1.47
C THR A 77 -4.93 6.94 2.30
N LEU A 78 -5.86 7.81 1.86
CA LEU A 78 -7.12 8.05 2.56
C LEU A 78 -7.95 6.78 2.72
N LEU A 79 -8.02 5.94 1.68
CA LEU A 79 -8.76 4.68 1.74
C LEU A 79 -8.12 3.69 2.70
N TYR A 80 -6.85 3.35 2.47
CA TYR A 80 -6.22 2.25 3.17
C TYR A 80 -6.00 2.55 4.65
N ILE A 81 -5.65 3.79 5.00
CA ILE A 81 -5.38 4.15 6.40
C ILE A 81 -6.66 4.07 7.25
N LYS A 82 -7.81 4.39 6.66
CA LYS A 82 -9.12 4.31 7.31
C LYS A 82 -9.65 2.88 7.35
N SER A 83 -9.38 2.08 6.33
CA SER A 83 -9.83 0.68 6.30
C SER A 83 -8.98 -0.24 7.16
N SER A 84 -7.72 0.12 7.43
CA SER A 84 -6.80 -0.70 8.20
C SER A 84 -6.85 -0.43 9.70
N ASN A 85 -7.44 0.68 10.14
CA ASN A 85 -7.45 1.07 11.54
C ASN A 85 -8.87 0.98 12.12
N ASP A 86 -9.04 0.25 13.22
CA ASP A 86 -10.29 0.18 13.96
C ASP A 86 -10.61 1.52 14.67
N LEU A 87 -9.61 2.38 14.86
CA LEU A 87 -9.80 3.76 15.30
C LEU A 87 -10.33 4.59 14.12
N GLY A 88 -11.43 5.29 14.33
CA GLY A 88 -12.04 6.14 13.30
C GLY A 88 -11.11 7.27 12.87
N ILE A 89 -10.40 7.09 11.76
CA ILE A 89 -9.64 8.13 11.08
C ILE A 89 -10.57 8.87 10.11
N TRP A 90 -10.64 10.18 10.23
CA TRP A 90 -11.49 11.04 9.42
C TRP A 90 -10.66 11.81 8.40
N SER A 91 -11.26 12.21 7.28
CA SER A 91 -10.59 13.06 6.30
C SER A 91 -10.11 14.38 6.92
N SER A 92 -10.79 14.88 7.97
CA SER A 92 -10.39 16.09 8.69
C SER A 92 -9.03 15.97 9.38
N ASP A 93 -8.60 14.77 9.74
CA ASP A 93 -7.35 14.54 10.46
C ASP A 93 -6.13 14.84 9.59
N PHE A 94 -6.31 14.82 8.26
CA PHE A 94 -5.29 15.18 7.28
C PHE A 94 -5.20 16.70 7.03
N ILE A 95 -6.17 17.50 7.46
CA ILE A 95 -6.18 18.96 7.21
C ILE A 95 -4.94 19.66 7.80
N PRO A 96 -4.52 19.39 9.06
CA PRO A 96 -3.37 20.09 9.66
C PRO A 96 -2.04 19.85 8.95
N THR A 97 -1.96 18.82 8.09
CA THR A 97 -0.75 18.40 7.38
C THR A 97 -0.83 18.64 5.88
N LEU A 98 -1.99 19.06 5.37
CA LEU A 98 -2.27 19.15 3.95
C LEU A 98 -1.46 20.26 3.25
N ASP A 99 -1.12 21.35 3.95
CA ASP A 99 -0.37 22.50 3.40
C ASP A 99 0.88 22.08 2.62
N LYS A 100 1.58 21.06 3.12
CA LYS A 100 2.83 20.59 2.53
C LYS A 100 2.63 19.82 1.23
N ILE A 101 1.48 19.19 1.07
CA ILE A 101 1.16 18.35 -0.10
C ILE A 101 0.15 18.97 -1.06
N ALA A 102 -0.59 20.00 -0.64
CA ALA A 102 -1.65 20.66 -1.40
C ALA A 102 -1.19 21.14 -2.79
N LYS A 103 0.04 21.67 -2.87
CA LYS A 103 0.64 22.13 -4.14
C LYS A 103 0.78 21.02 -5.19
N PHE A 104 0.95 19.77 -4.77
CA PHE A 104 1.07 18.61 -5.67
C PHE A 104 -0.31 18.08 -6.09
N LEU A 105 -1.29 18.25 -5.20
CA LEU A 105 -2.66 17.82 -5.43
C LEU A 105 -3.46 18.81 -6.29
N ASP A 106 -2.86 19.96 -6.63
CA ASP A 106 -3.51 21.05 -7.37
C ASP A 106 -4.83 21.46 -6.70
N ILE A 107 -4.74 21.77 -5.40
CA ILE A 107 -5.85 22.24 -4.58
C ILE A 107 -5.53 23.66 -4.11
N GLY A 108 -6.34 24.63 -4.53
CA GLY A 108 -6.36 25.98 -3.97
C GLY A 108 -7.54 26.19 -3.02
N GLY A 109 -7.45 27.18 -2.14
CA GLY A 109 -8.58 27.70 -1.36
C GLY A 109 -8.58 27.36 0.14
N GLU A 110 -9.70 27.70 0.80
CA GLU A 110 -9.90 27.63 2.26
C GLU A 110 -10.12 26.20 2.79
N LYS A 111 -9.87 25.96 4.09
CA LYS A 111 -10.00 24.62 4.73
C LYS A 111 -11.33 23.89 4.49
N LYS A 112 -12.45 24.62 4.37
CA LYS A 112 -13.77 24.02 4.05
C LYS A 112 -13.79 23.39 2.65
N SER A 113 -13.05 23.94 1.68
CA SER A 113 -12.94 23.35 0.35
C SER A 113 -12.11 22.06 0.38
N TRP A 114 -11.13 21.97 1.29
CA TRP A 114 -10.29 20.79 1.41
C TRP A 114 -11.07 19.56 1.87
N ILE A 115 -11.95 19.66 2.87
CA ILE A 115 -12.76 18.51 3.31
C ILE A 115 -13.56 17.93 2.13
N LYS A 116 -14.21 18.80 1.36
CA LYS A 116 -14.98 18.38 0.18
C LYS A 116 -14.07 17.71 -0.86
N PHE A 117 -12.90 18.28 -1.10
CA PHE A 117 -11.90 17.70 -2.00
C PHE A 117 -11.42 16.33 -1.52
N LEU A 118 -11.04 16.18 -0.24
CA LEU A 118 -10.55 14.92 0.32
C LEU A 118 -11.59 13.81 0.18
N ASN A 119 -12.84 14.11 0.55
CA ASN A 119 -13.95 13.16 0.43
C ASN A 119 -14.24 12.79 -1.04
N GLN A 120 -14.10 13.75 -1.96
CA GLN A 120 -14.24 13.45 -3.38
C GLN A 120 -13.09 12.58 -3.88
N LEU A 121 -11.85 12.90 -3.51
CA LEU A 121 -10.66 12.17 -3.92
C LEU A 121 -10.71 10.71 -3.44
N GLU A 122 -11.13 10.48 -2.20
CA GLU A 122 -11.34 9.15 -1.65
C GLU A 122 -12.37 8.36 -2.45
N ARG A 123 -13.55 8.94 -2.73
CA ARG A 123 -14.60 8.29 -3.54
C ARG A 123 -14.14 7.99 -4.96
N ASP A 124 -13.51 8.95 -5.62
CA ASP A 124 -13.00 8.79 -6.98
C ASP A 124 -11.94 7.69 -7.03
N THR A 125 -11.09 7.60 -6.01
CA THR A 125 -10.10 6.54 -5.91
C THR A 125 -10.78 5.19 -5.73
N PHE A 126 -11.76 5.08 -4.83
CA PHE A 126 -12.48 3.83 -4.60
C PHE A 126 -13.21 3.35 -5.86
N ALA A 127 -13.86 4.28 -6.57
CA ALA A 127 -14.48 4.01 -7.86
C ALA A 127 -13.45 3.59 -8.92
N SER A 128 -12.28 4.24 -8.98
CA SER A 128 -11.22 3.90 -9.93
C SER A 128 -10.62 2.50 -9.72
N LEU A 129 -10.76 1.95 -8.52
CA LEU A 129 -10.38 0.57 -8.19
C LEU A 129 -11.49 -0.44 -8.51
N ASN A 130 -12.59 -0.02 -9.14
CA ASN A 130 -13.82 -0.81 -9.27
C ASN A 130 -14.29 -1.36 -7.92
N HIS A 131 -14.11 -0.58 -6.85
CA HIS A 131 -14.43 -0.94 -5.47
C HIS A 131 -13.65 -2.16 -4.94
N LYS A 132 -12.57 -2.58 -5.61
CA LYS A 132 -11.70 -3.69 -5.18
C LYS A 132 -10.50 -3.17 -4.39
N VAL A 133 -10.62 -3.25 -3.07
CA VAL A 133 -9.56 -2.82 -2.13
C VAL A 133 -8.71 -3.98 -1.60
N ASP A 134 -9.07 -5.22 -1.93
CA ASP A 134 -8.29 -6.41 -1.55
C ASP A 134 -6.86 -6.33 -2.09
N ILE A 135 -5.92 -6.74 -1.26
CA ILE A 135 -4.49 -6.72 -1.58
C ILE A 135 -4.15 -7.91 -2.47
N ASN A 136 -3.56 -7.67 -3.64
CA ASN A 136 -3.09 -8.73 -4.52
C ASN A 136 -1.68 -9.19 -4.12
N PHE A 137 -1.59 -10.26 -3.33
CA PHE A 137 -0.31 -10.79 -2.86
C PHE A 137 0.57 -11.34 -3.98
N ASP A 138 0.01 -11.89 -5.06
CA ASP A 138 0.81 -12.39 -6.18
C ASP A 138 1.50 -11.26 -6.94
N GLN A 139 0.80 -10.14 -7.11
CA GLN A 139 1.40 -8.93 -7.66
C GLN A 139 2.49 -8.37 -6.74
N LEU A 140 2.25 -8.32 -5.43
CA LEU A 140 3.27 -7.89 -4.47
C LEU A 140 4.51 -8.78 -4.49
N ARG A 141 4.36 -10.09 -4.66
CA ARG A 141 5.50 -11.01 -4.83
C ARG A 141 6.35 -10.63 -6.05
N ILE A 142 5.72 -10.31 -7.17
CA ILE A 142 6.41 -9.85 -8.38
C ILE A 142 7.12 -8.51 -8.13
N ILE A 143 6.43 -7.55 -7.52
CA ILE A 143 6.99 -6.22 -7.20
C ILE A 143 8.20 -6.35 -6.29
N LEU A 144 8.08 -7.06 -5.16
CA LEU A 144 9.17 -7.20 -4.21
C LEU A 144 10.35 -7.96 -4.82
N LYS A 145 10.10 -9.01 -5.62
CA LYS A 145 11.18 -9.74 -6.30
C LYS A 145 11.95 -8.84 -7.29
N LYS A 146 11.25 -7.92 -7.97
CA LYS A 146 11.85 -7.07 -9.00
C LYS A 146 12.55 -5.83 -8.43
N TYR A 147 12.00 -5.23 -7.39
CA TYR A 147 12.40 -3.91 -6.92
C TYR A 147 13.02 -3.89 -5.52
N SER A 148 13.01 -5.00 -4.78
CA SER A 148 13.65 -5.04 -3.47
C SER A 148 15.16 -5.15 -3.57
N THR A 149 15.86 -4.30 -2.82
CA THR A 149 17.25 -4.50 -2.41
C THR A 149 17.30 -5.40 -1.17
N LEU A 150 18.48 -5.95 -0.86
CA LEU A 150 18.70 -6.72 0.37
C LEU A 150 18.28 -5.95 1.63
N LYS A 151 18.61 -4.65 1.67
CA LYS A 151 18.20 -3.75 2.75
C LYS A 151 16.68 -3.61 2.86
N THR A 152 15.98 -3.44 1.74
CA THR A 152 14.50 -3.35 1.77
C THR A 152 13.85 -4.68 2.15
N ALA A 153 14.40 -5.81 1.69
CA ALA A 153 13.93 -7.13 2.03
C ALA A 153 14.08 -7.39 3.54
N GLN A 154 15.25 -7.08 4.11
CA GLN A 154 15.49 -7.20 5.54
C GLN A 154 14.52 -6.32 6.34
N ALA A 155 14.40 -5.05 5.98
CA ALA A 155 13.50 -4.13 6.68
C ALA A 155 12.01 -4.52 6.57
N PHE A 156 11.60 -5.17 5.47
CA PHE A 156 10.26 -5.76 5.35
C PHE A 156 10.08 -6.94 6.29
N ILE A 157 11.04 -7.88 6.34
CA ILE A 157 11.00 -9.03 7.25
C ILE A 157 10.99 -8.58 8.71
N ASP A 158 11.82 -7.61 9.07
CA ASP A 158 11.84 -7.03 10.42
C ASP A 158 10.50 -6.39 10.80
N ALA A 159 9.80 -5.79 9.83
CA ALA A 159 8.46 -5.26 10.04
C ALA A 159 7.42 -6.40 10.19
N CYS A 160 7.54 -7.47 9.41
CA CYS A 160 6.67 -8.65 9.53
C CYS A 160 6.83 -9.39 10.85
N ASN A 161 8.05 -9.49 11.37
CA ASN A 161 8.34 -10.14 12.66
C ASN A 161 7.72 -9.42 13.86
N LYS A 162 7.30 -8.16 13.69
CA LYS A 162 6.58 -7.38 14.70
C LYS A 162 5.07 -7.62 14.66
N LEU A 163 4.57 -8.29 13.62
CA LEU A 163 3.16 -8.63 13.48
C LEU A 163 2.76 -9.78 14.41
N ASN A 164 1.52 -9.78 14.86
CA ASN A 164 1.00 -10.84 15.71
C ASN A 164 0.71 -12.09 14.86
N HIS A 165 1.34 -13.23 15.14
CA HIS A 165 1.30 -14.45 14.33
C HIS A 165 -0.07 -15.15 14.21
N MET A 166 -1.13 -14.59 14.77
CA MET A 166 -2.42 -15.27 14.94
C MET A 166 -3.25 -15.37 13.65
N ASP A 167 -3.11 -14.44 12.70
CA ASP A 167 -3.86 -14.47 11.44
C ASP A 167 -3.05 -13.90 10.29
N THR A 168 -2.45 -14.76 9.49
CA THR A 168 -1.78 -14.39 8.24
C THR A 168 -2.39 -15.18 7.11
N SER A 169 -2.92 -14.48 6.10
CA SER A 169 -3.49 -15.11 4.90
C SER A 169 -2.43 -15.99 4.20
N PRO A 170 -2.82 -17.06 3.49
CA PRO A 170 -1.88 -17.88 2.75
C PRO A 170 -1.02 -17.07 1.77
N GLY A 171 -1.61 -16.09 1.08
CA GLY A 171 -0.90 -15.19 0.18
C GLY A 171 0.18 -14.36 0.88
N PHE A 172 -0.12 -13.82 2.06
CA PHE A 172 0.88 -13.10 2.86
C PHE A 172 2.01 -14.02 3.34
N LYS A 173 1.71 -15.25 3.78
CA LYS A 173 2.73 -16.23 4.16
C LYS A 173 3.68 -16.52 3.00
N MET A 174 3.15 -16.69 1.80
CA MET A 174 3.95 -16.90 0.59
C MET A 174 4.81 -15.68 0.23
N LEU A 175 4.26 -14.47 0.38
CA LEU A 175 5.01 -13.22 0.19
C LEU A 175 6.22 -13.16 1.12
N VAL A 176 6.03 -13.40 2.42
CA VAL A 176 7.11 -13.40 3.42
C VAL A 176 8.15 -14.47 3.11
N GLN A 177 7.73 -15.68 2.74
CA GLN A 177 8.64 -16.76 2.34
C GLN A 177 9.50 -16.37 1.13
N ASP A 178 8.91 -15.75 0.10
CA ASP A 178 9.66 -15.36 -1.09
C ASP A 178 10.65 -14.24 -0.81
N VAL A 179 10.31 -13.29 0.07
CA VAL A 179 11.28 -12.25 0.49
C VAL A 179 12.40 -12.86 1.33
N ASN A 180 12.12 -13.82 2.22
CA ASN A 180 13.15 -14.54 2.95
C ASN A 180 14.13 -15.29 2.03
N LYS A 181 13.64 -15.88 0.92
CA LYS A 181 14.52 -16.51 -0.07
C LYS A 181 15.49 -15.53 -0.73
N ILE A 182 15.11 -14.25 -0.89
CA ILE A 182 16.00 -13.21 -1.41
C ILE A 182 17.19 -13.01 -0.46
N LEU A 183 16.92 -12.98 0.85
CA LEU A 183 17.96 -12.83 1.88
C LEU A 183 18.91 -14.04 1.90
N THR A 184 18.35 -15.26 1.97
CA THR A 184 19.17 -16.48 2.02
C THR A 184 19.99 -16.70 0.74
N SER A 185 19.46 -16.34 -0.42
CA SER A 185 20.17 -16.48 -1.70
C SER A 185 21.31 -15.47 -1.86
N ALA A 186 21.24 -14.33 -1.18
CA ALA A 186 22.30 -13.34 -1.17
C ALA A 186 23.40 -13.69 -0.16
N GLU A 187 23.03 -14.21 1.02
CA GLU A 187 23.98 -14.71 2.01
C GLU A 187 24.85 -15.86 1.46
N VAL A 188 24.27 -16.74 0.64
CA VAL A 188 25.01 -17.83 -0.05
C VAL A 188 26.00 -17.31 -1.11
N LYS A 189 25.83 -16.08 -1.62
CA LYS A 189 26.81 -15.44 -2.52
C LYS A 189 27.94 -14.73 -1.78
N ASP A 190 27.71 -14.38 -0.51
CA ASP A 190 28.67 -13.68 0.37
C ASP A 190 29.44 -14.62 1.32
N THR A 191 29.40 -15.94 1.09
CA THR A 191 30.12 -16.96 1.89
C THR A 191 31.64 -16.96 1.67
N HIS A 192 32.26 -15.79 1.61
CA HIS A 192 33.62 -15.59 2.09
C HIS A 192 33.69 -14.89 3.45
N THR A 193 32.55 -14.58 4.10
CA THR A 193 32.54 -14.02 5.46
C THR A 193 31.29 -14.45 6.24
N ILE A 194 31.27 -15.71 6.70
CA ILE A 194 30.25 -16.21 7.62
C ILE A 194 30.76 -16.01 9.05
N ASP A 195 29.98 -15.32 9.89
CA ASP A 195 29.82 -15.66 11.33
C ASP A 195 28.81 -14.77 12.09
N SER A 196 28.28 -13.68 11.53
CA SER A 196 27.59 -12.68 12.37
C SER A 196 26.06 -12.76 12.52
N LEU A 197 25.32 -13.62 11.80
CA LEU A 197 23.86 -13.45 11.68
C LEU A 197 22.97 -14.51 12.36
N LEU A 198 23.52 -15.56 12.96
CA LEU A 198 22.72 -16.59 13.64
C LEU A 198 22.16 -16.20 15.02
N ASN A 199 22.36 -14.95 15.50
CA ASN A 199 22.08 -14.59 16.90
C ASN A 199 20.88 -13.68 17.17
N PHE A 200 20.00 -13.37 16.22
CA PHE A 200 18.86 -12.45 16.49
C PHE A 200 17.49 -13.10 16.28
N SER A 201 17.26 -14.20 16.99
CA SER A 201 15.91 -14.62 17.39
C SER A 201 15.88 -14.72 18.90
N LEU A 202 15.73 -13.59 19.59
CA LEU A 202 15.29 -13.46 20.99
C LEU A 202 15.36 -11.98 21.33
N LEU A 203 14.23 -11.27 21.32
CA LEU A 203 13.92 -10.11 22.18
C LEU A 203 12.52 -9.61 21.84
N THR A 204 11.54 -10.21 22.52
CA THR A 204 10.15 -9.75 22.58
C THR A 204 10.07 -8.47 23.40
N ASN A 205 9.54 -7.38 22.85
CA ASN A 205 8.78 -6.43 23.67
C ASN A 205 7.75 -5.60 22.91
N LYS A 206 6.68 -5.28 23.64
CA LYS A 206 5.29 -5.04 23.22
C LYS A 206 5.02 -3.75 22.42
N SER A 207 4.35 -3.91 21.28
CA SER A 207 3.32 -3.02 20.72
C SER A 207 2.73 -3.75 19.51
N LYS A 208 1.51 -4.27 19.63
CA LYS A 208 0.90 -5.20 18.67
C LYS A 208 0.00 -4.45 17.69
N SER A 209 0.09 -4.79 16.41
CA SER A 209 -0.77 -4.30 15.34
C SER A 209 -1.73 -5.43 14.91
N HIS A 210 -2.95 -5.08 14.51
CA HIS A 210 -4.09 -6.00 14.43
C HIS A 210 -4.72 -6.00 13.02
N ARG A 211 -4.78 -7.22 12.42
CA ARG A 211 -5.71 -7.74 11.38
C ARG A 211 -5.29 -7.70 9.89
N LEU A 212 -4.89 -8.88 9.37
CA LEU A 212 -4.83 -9.22 7.93
C LEU A 212 -6.15 -9.78 7.35
N ASP A 213 -7.22 -9.86 8.15
CA ASP A 213 -8.41 -10.69 7.86
C ASP A 213 -9.60 -9.95 7.23
N ILE A 214 -9.53 -8.62 7.05
CA ILE A 214 -10.67 -7.86 6.51
C ILE A 214 -10.89 -8.11 4.99
N PHE A 215 -9.97 -8.77 4.29
CA PHE A 215 -10.02 -8.98 2.84
C PHE A 215 -10.41 -10.41 2.42
N LYS A 216 -11.27 -11.09 3.21
CA LYS A 216 -11.90 -12.36 2.80
C LYS A 216 -13.20 -12.11 2.02
N SER A 217 -13.08 -12.23 0.70
CA SER A 217 -14.07 -12.62 -0.31
C SER A 217 -15.45 -11.92 -0.35
N ILE A 218 -15.65 -11.06 -1.36
CA ILE A 218 -16.92 -11.03 -2.12
C ILE A 218 -16.68 -11.73 -3.46
N THR A 219 -16.44 -13.04 -3.43
CA THR A 219 -16.43 -13.88 -4.64
C THR A 219 -17.06 -15.25 -4.45
N ASP A 220 -17.43 -15.67 -3.23
CA ASP A 220 -17.97 -17.02 -2.98
C ASP A 220 -19.51 -17.08 -2.87
N SER A 221 -20.23 -16.06 -3.35
CA SER A 221 -21.71 -16.11 -3.40
C SER A 221 -22.26 -15.60 -4.74
N TYR A 222 -21.79 -16.18 -5.84
CA TYR A 222 -22.60 -16.27 -7.06
C TYR A 222 -22.26 -17.56 -7.80
N VAL A 223 -22.76 -18.68 -7.26
CA VAL A 223 -23.01 -19.88 -8.06
C VAL A 223 -24.43 -19.73 -8.59
N PRO A 224 -24.65 -19.51 -9.89
CA PRO A 224 -25.99 -19.60 -10.45
C PRO A 224 -26.41 -21.06 -10.42
N SER A 225 -27.43 -21.39 -9.62
CA SER A 225 -28.06 -22.71 -9.67
C SER A 225 -28.77 -22.85 -11.02
N PRO A 226 -28.50 -23.91 -11.81
CA PRO A 226 -29.31 -24.22 -12.97
C PRO A 226 -30.60 -24.88 -12.51
N ASN A 227 -31.69 -24.58 -13.22
CA ASN A 227 -33.07 -25.07 -13.06
C ASN A 227 -33.95 -24.20 -12.16
N ASP A 228 -34.75 -23.34 -12.80
CA ASP A 228 -36.20 -23.56 -12.81
C ASP A 228 -36.85 -22.74 -13.94
N ASP A 229 -37.15 -23.44 -15.03
CA ASP A 229 -38.20 -23.06 -15.96
C ASP A 229 -39.54 -23.23 -15.26
N THR A 230 -40.35 -22.17 -15.11
CA THR A 230 -41.79 -22.21 -15.43
C THR A 230 -42.47 -20.84 -15.34
N TYR A 231 -43.04 -20.43 -16.49
CA TYR A 231 -44.28 -19.69 -16.72
C TYR A 231 -44.96 -18.92 -15.55
N SER A 232 -45.22 -17.62 -15.76
CA SER A 232 -46.55 -17.09 -16.12
C SER A 232 -46.58 -15.55 -16.10
N LYS A 233 -47.03 -14.93 -17.19
CA LYS A 233 -47.47 -13.52 -17.24
C LYS A 233 -48.84 -13.37 -16.60
N PRO A 234 -49.19 -12.16 -16.14
CA PRO A 234 -50.50 -11.63 -16.49
C PRO A 234 -50.44 -10.21 -17.07
N GLN A 235 -51.46 -9.92 -17.88
CA GLN A 235 -51.85 -8.61 -18.40
C GLN A 235 -52.33 -7.68 -17.30
#